data_AF-V4SDY5-F1
#
_entry.id   AF-V4SDY5-F1
#
_cell.length_a   1.000
_cell.length_b   1.000
_cell.length_c   1.000
_cell.angle_alpha   90.00
_cell.angle_beta   90.00
_cell.angle_gamma   90.00
#
_symmetry.space_group_name_H-M   'P 1'
#
loop_
_entity.id
_entity.type
_entity.pdbx_description
1 polymer ?
#
loop_
_entity_poly.entity_id
_entity_poly.type
_entity_poly.pdbx_seq_one_letter_code
_entity_poly.pdbx_strand_id
1 'polypeptide(L)'
;MLTEYGTKHAVHVITNHFGDLVAKVCECLLRKGPLTRQNVKRYTELSDEQVKNALLVLIQQNCVQAFTTEQPDGFADGPKANTQYVVLFDNILHRVRFAKFLTILSQEFDQQCVELVQGLLEHGRLTLKQMFDRAKSSEKEGNLVDLDSLRETLVKLVTAHYVERCPASEPLLMPISEEEGPARKKGSKSAKKIGEPETIEQQVVEAALPMEAMRFSVVTNVESDVGEKEKNSNNVTPGEKRKHDVLELDECGVADEQSVVYRANFEGFIRRLRHKGCIDHVRAHLDDGAANVLSAMLQATSSAEKKVKTKNSGSFISELIA
;
A
#
# COMPACT_ATOMS: atom_id res chain seq x y z
N MET A 1 18.79 -10.54 2.10
CA MET A 1 18.98 -9.88 3.39
C MET A 1 19.21 -8.40 3.15
N LEU A 2 18.60 -7.55 3.98
CA LEU A 2 18.90 -6.12 4.02
C LEU A 2 20.35 -5.91 4.46
N THR A 3 21.06 -4.97 3.83
CA THR A 3 22.43 -4.64 4.24
C THR A 3 22.39 -3.88 5.57
N GLU A 4 23.43 -4.03 6.39
CA GLU A 4 23.52 -3.32 7.66
C GLU A 4 23.40 -1.80 7.49
N TYR A 5 23.97 -1.26 6.41
CA TYR A 5 23.85 0.15 6.03
C TYR A 5 22.41 0.54 5.68
N GLY A 6 21.68 -0.31 4.95
CA GLY A 6 20.27 -0.09 4.63
C GLY A 6 19.41 -0.01 5.91
N THR A 7 19.61 -0.94 6.84
CA THR A 7 18.93 -0.92 8.15
C THR A 7 19.25 0.36 8.92
N LYS A 8 20.53 0.74 9.07
CA LYS A 8 20.92 1.97 9.77
C LYS A 8 20.28 3.22 9.15
N HIS A 9 20.26 3.31 7.83
CA HIS A 9 19.66 4.45 7.14
C HIS A 9 18.14 4.52 7.35
N ALA A 10 17.42 3.39 7.22
CA ALA A 10 15.98 3.35 7.48
C ALA A 10 15.64 3.73 8.93
N VAL A 11 16.42 3.25 9.91
CA VAL A 11 16.25 3.63 11.32
C VAL A 11 16.47 5.13 11.52
N HIS A 12 17.48 5.71 10.87
CA HIS A 12 17.71 7.16 10.92
C HIS A 12 16.53 7.97 10.36
N VAL A 13 15.97 7.56 9.22
CA VAL A 13 14.80 8.20 8.62
C VAL A 13 13.58 8.16 9.56
N ILE A 14 13.32 7.01 10.18
CA ILE A 14 12.21 6.85 11.14
C ILE A 14 12.46 7.68 12.40
N THR A 15 13.70 7.73 12.89
CA THR A 15 14.07 8.52 14.07
C THR A 15 13.79 10.00 13.85
N ASN A 16 14.22 10.55 12.71
CA ASN A 16 14.03 11.97 12.40
C ASN A 16 12.55 12.37 12.28
N HIS A 17 11.68 11.46 11.82
CA HIS A 17 10.27 11.76 11.60
C HIS A 17 9.37 11.42 12.79
N PHE A 18 9.68 10.37 13.56
CA PHE A 18 8.76 9.78 14.54
C PHE A 18 9.39 9.57 15.92
N GLY A 19 10.68 9.89 16.09
CA GLY A 19 11.42 9.77 17.34
C GLY A 19 11.96 8.37 17.64
N ASP A 20 12.80 8.31 18.68
CA ASP A 20 13.60 7.13 19.03
C ASP A 20 12.75 5.90 19.39
N LEU A 21 11.61 6.12 20.04
CA LEU A 21 10.74 5.03 20.49
C LEU A 21 10.17 4.24 19.30
N VAL A 22 9.68 4.95 18.28
CA VAL A 22 9.15 4.34 17.06
C VAL A 22 10.27 3.70 16.25
N ALA A 23 11.44 4.36 16.21
CA ALA A 23 12.63 3.83 15.55
C ALA A 23 13.12 2.50 16.16
N LYS A 24 13.09 2.37 17.49
CA LYS A 24 13.48 1.12 18.19
C LYS A 24 12.59 -0.07 17.77
N VAL A 25 11.28 0.15 17.65
CA VAL A 25 10.34 -0.88 17.16
C VAL A 25 10.61 -1.22 15.69
N CYS A 26 10.82 -0.22 14.84
CA CYS A 26 11.15 -0.42 13.44
C CYS A 26 12.47 -1.19 13.26
N GLU A 27 13.52 -0.84 14.00
CA GLU A 27 14.81 -1.52 13.98
C GLU A 27 14.69 -3.00 14.40
N CYS A 28 13.89 -3.27 15.43
CA CYS A 28 13.62 -4.64 15.88
C CYS A 28 13.03 -5.49 14.75
N LEU A 29 12.02 -4.96 14.04
CA LEU A 29 11.38 -5.65 12.92
C LEU A 29 12.33 -5.77 11.72
N LEU A 30 13.11 -4.74 11.40
CA LEU A 30 14.09 -4.78 10.29
C LEU A 30 15.17 -5.85 10.51
N ARG A 31 15.62 -6.06 11.76
CA ARG A 31 16.68 -7.02 12.09
C ARG A 31 16.18 -8.44 12.27
N LYS A 32 14.98 -8.61 12.82
CA LYS A 32 14.44 -9.94 13.19
C LYS A 32 13.41 -10.48 12.20
N GLY A 33 12.98 -9.65 11.25
CA GLY A 33 11.92 -9.99 10.31
C GLY A 33 10.53 -9.83 10.93
N PRO A 34 9.52 -10.53 10.35
CA PRO A 34 8.14 -10.47 10.83
C PRO A 34 8.02 -10.95 12.28
N LEU A 35 7.32 -10.17 13.13
CA LEU A 35 7.14 -10.49 14.54
C LEU A 35 5.73 -10.19 15.02
N THR A 36 5.27 -10.94 16.02
CA THR A 36 4.04 -10.63 16.77
C THR A 36 4.27 -9.47 17.74
N ARG A 37 3.19 -8.80 18.18
CA ARG A 37 3.26 -7.71 19.17
C ARG A 37 3.99 -8.13 20.45
N GLN A 38 3.72 -9.34 20.93
CA GLN A 38 4.35 -9.89 22.13
C GLN A 38 5.87 -10.06 21.96
N ASN A 39 6.30 -10.53 20.79
CA ASN A 39 7.72 -10.66 20.49
C ASN A 39 8.41 -9.30 20.36
N VAL A 40 7.77 -8.32 19.70
CA VAL A 40 8.28 -6.95 19.64
C VAL A 40 8.45 -6.37 21.04
N LYS A 41 7.46 -6.53 21.92
CA LYS A 41 7.55 -6.13 23.33
C LYS A 41 8.73 -6.78 24.04
N ARG A 42 8.88 -8.10 23.90
CA ARG A 42 9.98 -8.86 24.52
C ARG A 42 11.36 -8.40 24.04
N TYR A 43 11.53 -8.14 22.75
CA TYR A 43 12.83 -7.78 22.19
C TYR A 43 13.19 -6.30 22.34
N THR A 44 12.19 -5.43 22.45
CA THR A 44 12.42 -3.98 22.61
C THR A 44 12.43 -3.54 24.07
N GLU A 45 11.97 -4.39 25.00
CA GLU A 45 11.84 -4.08 26.43
C GLU A 45 10.97 -2.85 26.70
N LEU A 46 10.05 -2.54 25.77
CA LEU A 46 9.09 -1.44 25.88
C LEU A 46 7.78 -1.92 26.55
N SER A 47 6.97 -0.98 27.04
CA SER A 47 5.62 -1.29 27.52
C SER A 47 4.70 -1.72 26.36
N ASP A 48 3.64 -2.48 26.65
CA ASP A 48 2.68 -2.90 25.60
C ASP A 48 2.01 -1.69 24.94
N GLU A 49 1.74 -0.63 25.71
CA GLU A 49 1.19 0.63 25.21
C GLU A 49 2.17 1.35 24.27
N GLN A 50 3.45 1.42 24.63
CA GLN A 50 4.49 2.00 23.77
C GLN A 50 4.63 1.25 22.44
N VAL A 51 4.63 -0.09 22.49
CA VAL A 51 4.69 -0.92 21.28
C VAL A 51 3.44 -0.73 20.43
N LYS A 52 2.25 -0.72 21.04
CA LYS A 52 0.99 -0.49 20.33
C LYS A 52 0.99 0.86 19.62
N ASN A 53 1.35 1.93 20.31
CA ASN A 53 1.38 3.27 19.74
C ASN A 53 2.42 3.40 18.63
N ALA A 54 3.61 2.82 18.80
CA ALA A 54 4.64 2.80 17.76
C ALA A 54 4.20 2.05 16.50
N LEU A 55 3.58 0.88 16.65
CA LEU A 55 3.04 0.10 15.54
C LEU A 55 1.92 0.87 14.81
N LEU A 56 1.02 1.53 15.55
CA LEU A 56 -0.02 2.37 14.96
C LEU A 56 0.57 3.48 14.09
N VAL A 57 1.59 4.20 14.58
CA VAL A 57 2.28 5.24 13.80
C VAL A 57 2.92 4.66 12.53
N LEU A 58 3.63 3.53 12.64
CA LEU A 58 4.30 2.91 11.50
C LEU A 58 3.31 2.39 10.44
N ILE A 59 2.18 1.82 10.87
CA ILE A 59 1.11 1.36 9.97
C ILE A 59 0.44 2.55 9.29
N GLN A 60 0.09 3.57 10.06
CA GLN A 60 -0.52 4.82 9.58
C GLN A 60 0.34 5.47 8.48
N GLN A 61 1.66 5.41 8.62
CA GLN A 61 2.63 6.01 7.69
C GLN A 61 3.09 5.04 6.59
N ASN A 62 2.38 3.91 6.39
CA ASN A 62 2.68 2.89 5.38
C ASN A 62 4.10 2.29 5.48
N CYS A 63 4.72 2.32 6.67
CA CYS A 63 6.05 1.78 6.92
C CYS A 63 6.02 0.33 7.43
N VAL A 64 4.89 -0.10 8.00
CA VAL A 64 4.66 -1.47 8.48
C VAL A 64 3.32 -1.97 7.96
N GLN A 65 3.25 -3.25 7.63
CA GLN A 65 2.02 -3.96 7.28
C GLN A 65 1.79 -5.09 8.28
N ALA A 66 0.58 -5.15 8.83
CA ALA A 66 0.13 -6.30 9.61
C ALA A 66 -0.41 -7.38 8.67
N PHE A 67 -0.29 -8.63 9.06
CA PHE A 67 -0.86 -9.78 8.37
C PHE A 67 -1.08 -10.91 9.36
N THR A 68 -1.99 -11.81 9.04
CA THR A 68 -2.25 -13.01 9.85
C THR A 68 -1.63 -14.21 9.18
N THR A 69 -1.03 -15.08 9.97
CA THR A 69 -0.66 -16.42 9.52
C THR A 69 -1.44 -17.44 10.32
N GLU A 70 -2.07 -18.38 9.62
CA GLU A 70 -2.62 -19.57 10.25
C GLU A 70 -1.49 -20.56 10.46
N GLN A 71 -1.22 -20.98 11.70
CA GLN A 71 -0.27 -22.06 11.93
C GLN A 71 -0.99 -23.41 11.83
N PRO A 72 -0.51 -24.33 10.97
CA PRO A 72 -0.89 -25.72 11.07
C PRO A 72 -0.06 -26.30 12.21
N ASP A 73 -0.66 -26.41 13.40
CA ASP A 73 -0.57 -27.61 14.26
C ASP A 73 -0.59 -27.31 15.77
N GLY A 74 -1.37 -28.15 16.46
CA GLY A 74 -1.35 -28.34 17.90
C GLY A 74 -2.63 -29.02 18.37
N PHE A 75 -2.62 -30.36 18.39
CA PHE A 75 -3.67 -31.21 19.00
C PHE A 75 -4.36 -30.51 20.18
N ALA A 76 -5.68 -30.29 20.04
CA ALA A 76 -6.68 -29.93 21.06
C ALA A 76 -7.24 -28.49 21.11
N ASP A 77 -6.78 -27.52 20.33
CA ASP A 77 -7.41 -26.19 20.27
C ASP A 77 -7.24 -25.60 18.86
N GLY A 78 -8.31 -25.05 18.27
CA GLY A 78 -8.42 -24.74 16.83
C GLY A 78 -7.36 -23.78 16.27
N PRO A 79 -7.42 -23.44 14.97
CA PRO A 79 -6.42 -22.59 14.32
C PRO A 79 -6.27 -21.24 15.05
N LYS A 80 -5.10 -21.00 15.65
CA LYS A 80 -4.77 -19.71 16.29
C LYS A 80 -4.19 -18.79 15.24
N ALA A 81 -5.02 -17.90 14.73
CA ALA A 81 -4.60 -16.76 13.92
C ALA A 81 -3.65 -15.87 14.74
N ASN A 82 -2.40 -15.71 14.27
CA ASN A 82 -1.42 -14.85 14.90
C ASN A 82 -1.07 -13.67 13.98
N THR A 83 -1.42 -12.45 14.41
CA THR A 83 -1.02 -11.21 13.75
C THR A 83 0.48 -10.99 13.86
N GLN A 84 1.13 -10.83 12.72
CA GLN A 84 2.53 -10.47 12.59
C GLN A 84 2.67 -9.13 11.86
N TYR A 85 3.76 -8.43 12.15
CA TYR A 85 4.07 -7.13 11.57
C TYR A 85 5.34 -7.25 10.75
N VAL A 86 5.30 -6.80 9.50
CA VAL A 86 6.47 -6.74 8.62
C VAL A 86 6.76 -5.29 8.23
N VAL A 87 8.04 -4.93 8.18
CA VAL A 87 8.46 -3.60 7.72
C VAL A 87 8.47 -3.56 6.20
N LEU A 88 7.93 -2.48 5.64
CA LEU A 88 7.99 -2.16 4.22
C LEU A 88 9.20 -1.26 3.98
N PHE A 89 10.36 -1.87 3.77
CA PHE A 89 11.63 -1.15 3.68
C PHE A 89 11.65 -0.08 2.59
N ASP A 90 11.17 -0.42 1.38
CA ASP A 90 11.08 0.51 0.26
C ASP A 90 10.28 1.78 0.63
N ASN A 91 9.17 1.62 1.35
CA ASN A 91 8.29 2.72 1.74
C ASN A 91 8.98 3.70 2.71
N ILE A 92 9.82 3.18 3.62
CA ILE A 92 10.63 4.04 4.49
C ILE A 92 11.61 4.87 3.66
N LEU A 93 12.28 4.24 2.68
CA LEU A 93 13.20 4.94 1.78
C LEU A 93 12.49 5.94 0.86
N HIS A 94 11.24 5.71 0.49
CA HIS A 94 10.49 6.68 -0.32
C HIS A 94 10.22 7.99 0.43
N ARG A 95 10.25 8.01 1.76
CA ARG A 95 10.07 9.24 2.54
C ARG A 95 11.10 10.31 2.24
N VAL A 96 12.36 9.95 2.00
CA VAL A 96 13.39 10.93 1.64
C VAL A 96 13.16 11.55 0.25
N ARG A 97 12.26 10.99 -0.56
CA ARG A 97 11.95 11.45 -1.92
C ARG A 97 10.69 12.31 -2.00
N PHE A 98 10.01 12.60 -0.89
CA PHE A 98 8.73 13.33 -0.90
C PHE A 98 8.81 14.69 -1.60
N ALA A 99 9.89 15.45 -1.41
CA ALA A 99 10.09 16.72 -2.11
C ALA A 99 10.12 16.53 -3.65
N LYS A 100 10.76 15.46 -4.14
CA LYS A 100 10.79 15.13 -5.57
C LYS A 100 9.42 14.68 -6.08
N PHE A 101 8.67 13.93 -5.28
CA PHE A 101 7.30 13.52 -5.63
C PHE A 101 6.40 14.74 -5.84
N LEU A 102 6.45 15.71 -4.92
CA LEU A 102 5.70 16.95 -5.03
C LEU A 102 6.14 17.80 -6.23
N THR A 103 7.44 17.83 -6.54
CA THR A 103 7.97 18.55 -7.71
C THR A 103 7.44 17.98 -9.03
N ILE A 104 7.33 16.65 -9.15
CA ILE A 104 6.73 16.01 -10.33
C ILE A 104 5.25 16.36 -10.42
N LEU A 105 4.55 16.27 -9.30
CA LEU A 105 3.12 16.53 -9.27
C LEU A 105 2.79 17.97 -9.64
N SER A 106 3.59 18.95 -9.19
CA SER A 106 3.42 20.36 -9.55
C SER A 106 3.70 20.68 -11.03
N GLN A 107 4.33 19.77 -11.76
CA GLN A 107 4.56 19.91 -13.20
C GLN A 107 3.36 19.41 -14.02
N GLU A 108 2.54 18.52 -13.46
CA GLU A 108 1.44 17.86 -14.17
C GLU A 108 0.04 18.33 -13.68
N PHE A 109 -0.08 18.83 -12.45
CA PHE A 109 -1.35 19.16 -11.81
C PHE A 109 -1.37 20.55 -11.17
N ASP A 110 -2.58 20.98 -10.82
CA ASP A 110 -2.84 22.23 -10.10
C ASP A 110 -2.43 22.15 -8.62
N GLN A 111 -2.46 23.31 -7.97
CA GLN A 111 -2.07 23.46 -6.57
C GLN A 111 -2.94 22.61 -5.62
N GLN A 112 -4.23 22.45 -5.93
CA GLN A 112 -5.14 21.63 -5.11
C GLN A 112 -4.73 20.15 -5.10
N CYS A 113 -4.35 19.60 -6.25
CA CYS A 113 -3.79 18.25 -6.33
C CYS A 113 -2.50 18.10 -5.51
N VAL A 114 -1.61 19.10 -5.60
CA VAL A 114 -0.32 19.10 -4.89
C VAL A 114 -0.53 19.11 -3.38
N GLU A 115 -1.40 19.96 -2.87
CA GLU A 115 -1.72 20.06 -1.44
C GLU A 115 -2.38 18.79 -0.89
N LEU A 116 -3.29 18.20 -1.68
CA LEU A 116 -3.96 16.95 -1.32
C LEU A 116 -2.95 15.81 -1.18
N VAL A 117 -2.05 15.64 -2.16
CA VAL A 117 -1.01 14.61 -2.09
C VAL A 117 0.00 14.92 -0.98
N GLN A 118 0.38 16.18 -0.78
CA GLN A 118 1.24 16.57 0.34
C GLN A 118 0.63 16.14 1.68
N GLY A 119 -0.68 16.35 1.88
CA GLY A 119 -1.40 15.86 3.05
C GLY A 119 -1.30 14.34 3.21
N LEU A 120 -1.45 13.58 2.13
CA LEU A 120 -1.29 12.11 2.15
C LEU A 120 0.16 11.68 2.44
N LEU A 121 1.17 12.40 1.94
CA LEU A 121 2.58 12.07 2.22
C LEU A 121 2.96 12.34 3.68
N GLU A 122 2.47 13.44 4.24
CA GLU A 122 2.76 13.84 5.62
C GLU A 122 2.02 12.96 6.65
N HIS A 123 0.75 12.65 6.41
CA HIS A 123 -0.10 11.94 7.37
C HIS A 123 -0.32 10.45 7.05
N GLY A 124 0.09 10.00 5.86
CA GLY A 124 -0.02 8.62 5.42
C GLY A 124 -1.41 8.27 4.92
N ARG A 125 -2.17 7.53 5.72
CA ARG A 125 -3.49 6.99 5.35
C ARG A 125 -4.61 7.94 5.77
N LEU A 126 -5.40 8.45 4.83
CA LEU A 126 -6.49 9.38 5.15
C LEU A 126 -7.81 8.99 4.49
N THR A 127 -8.92 9.23 5.17
CA THR A 127 -10.26 9.18 4.56
C THR A 127 -10.58 10.50 3.85
N LEU A 128 -11.57 10.49 2.95
CA LEU A 128 -12.04 11.72 2.30
C LEU A 128 -12.43 12.80 3.32
N LYS A 129 -13.07 12.39 4.42
CA LYS A 129 -13.39 13.29 5.55
C LYS A 129 -12.16 13.97 6.13
N GLN A 130 -11.13 13.19 6.43
CA GLN A 130 -9.92 13.70 7.07
C GLN A 130 -9.15 14.62 6.12
N MET A 131 -9.16 14.32 4.82
CA MET A 131 -8.58 15.18 3.80
C MET A 131 -9.33 16.52 3.72
N PHE A 132 -10.66 16.49 3.80
CA PHE A 132 -11.50 17.68 3.81
C PHE A 132 -11.34 18.52 5.08
N ASP A 133 -11.36 17.89 6.25
CA ASP A 133 -11.17 18.56 7.55
C ASP A 133 -9.78 19.25 7.59
N ARG A 134 -8.77 18.61 7.00
CA ARG A 134 -7.43 19.21 6.84
C ARG A 134 -7.46 20.42 5.92
N ALA A 135 -8.05 20.29 4.73
CA ALA A 135 -8.12 21.37 3.75
C ALA A 135 -8.75 22.63 4.36
N LYS A 136 -9.82 22.46 5.14
CA LYS A 136 -10.45 23.55 5.91
C LYS A 136 -9.53 24.18 6.95
N SER A 137 -8.74 23.38 7.65
CA SER A 137 -7.84 23.88 8.70
C SER A 137 -6.63 24.64 8.17
N SER A 138 -6.22 24.39 6.91
CA SER A 138 -5.13 25.09 6.24
C SER A 138 -5.54 26.42 5.59
N GLU A 139 -6.84 26.67 5.43
CA GLU A 139 -7.34 27.90 4.82
C GLU A 139 -7.19 29.11 5.76
N LYS A 140 -6.29 30.01 5.38
CA LYS A 140 -6.33 31.41 5.78
C LYS A 140 -7.26 32.14 4.81
N GLU A 141 -8.47 32.46 5.25
CA GLU A 141 -9.47 33.37 4.63
C GLU A 141 -9.57 33.39 3.08
N GLY A 142 -10.64 32.79 2.53
CA GLY A 142 -11.29 33.35 1.33
C GLY A 142 -11.76 32.39 0.24
N ASN A 143 -11.28 31.15 0.20
CA ASN A 143 -11.87 30.11 -0.65
C ASN A 143 -12.66 29.16 0.25
N LEU A 144 -13.81 28.68 -0.21
CA LEU A 144 -14.55 27.62 0.49
C LEU A 144 -14.21 26.33 -0.25
N VAL A 145 -13.35 25.47 0.31
CA VAL A 145 -13.20 24.12 -0.29
C VAL A 145 -14.53 23.40 -0.18
N ASP A 146 -15.14 23.15 -1.34
CA ASP A 146 -16.31 22.31 -1.45
C ASP A 146 -15.91 20.83 -1.47
N LEU A 147 -16.70 19.97 -0.83
CA LEU A 147 -16.41 18.55 -0.72
C LEU A 147 -16.43 17.88 -2.12
N ASP A 148 -17.28 18.37 -3.02
CA ASP A 148 -17.36 17.90 -4.41
C ASP A 148 -16.09 18.28 -5.20
N SER A 149 -15.54 19.49 -5.01
CA SER A 149 -14.27 19.88 -5.63
C SER A 149 -13.09 19.02 -5.17
N LEU A 150 -13.05 18.68 -3.87
CA LEU A 150 -12.03 17.78 -3.31
C LEU A 150 -12.16 16.38 -3.89
N ARG A 151 -13.40 15.92 -4.07
CA ARG A 151 -13.71 14.62 -4.65
C ARG A 151 -13.27 14.54 -6.11
N GLU A 152 -13.54 15.56 -6.91
CA GLU A 152 -13.06 15.64 -8.30
C GLU A 152 -11.53 15.61 -8.37
N THR A 153 -10.87 16.34 -7.47
CA THR A 153 -9.40 16.34 -7.33
C THR A 153 -8.89 14.94 -7.00
N LEU A 154 -9.54 14.25 -6.07
CA LEU A 154 -9.19 12.87 -5.72
C LEU A 154 -9.40 11.92 -6.91
N VAL A 155 -10.50 12.03 -7.65
CA VAL A 155 -10.76 11.24 -8.85
C VAL A 155 -9.65 11.43 -9.88
N LYS A 156 -9.26 12.68 -10.18
CA LYS A 156 -8.15 12.98 -11.11
C LYS A 156 -6.87 12.27 -10.70
N LEU A 157 -6.50 12.35 -9.42
CA LEU A 157 -5.28 11.74 -8.89
C LEU A 157 -5.31 10.21 -8.87
N VAL A 158 -6.47 9.63 -8.59
CA VAL A 158 -6.69 8.17 -8.62
C VAL A 158 -6.64 7.64 -10.05
N THR A 159 -7.29 8.32 -11.01
CA THR A 159 -7.23 7.99 -12.44
C THR A 159 -5.81 8.11 -12.99
N ALA A 160 -5.03 9.08 -12.50
CA ALA A 160 -3.62 9.23 -12.86
C ALA A 160 -2.66 8.30 -12.10
N HIS A 161 -3.18 7.42 -11.23
CA HIS A 161 -2.44 6.47 -10.40
C HIS A 161 -1.43 7.09 -9.42
N TYR A 162 -1.61 8.36 -9.01
CA TYR A 162 -0.81 8.98 -7.95
C TYR A 162 -1.34 8.66 -6.54
N VAL A 163 -2.64 8.38 -6.45
CA VAL A 163 -3.33 8.00 -5.22
C VAL A 163 -4.00 6.65 -5.42
N GLU A 164 -4.02 5.83 -4.37
CA GLU A 164 -4.64 4.52 -4.37
C GLU A 164 -5.36 4.26 -3.05
N ARG A 165 -6.30 3.31 -3.06
CA ARG A 165 -6.89 2.81 -1.83
C ARG A 165 -5.86 2.07 -0.99
N CYS A 166 -5.99 2.17 0.32
CA CYS A 166 -5.14 1.44 1.24
C CYS A 166 -5.32 -0.08 1.08
N PRO A 167 -4.25 -0.87 1.27
CA PRO A 167 -4.33 -2.32 1.35
C PRO A 167 -5.20 -2.76 2.52
N ALA A 168 -5.71 -3.99 2.42
CA ALA A 168 -6.37 -4.65 3.53
C ALA A 168 -5.49 -4.59 4.79
N SER A 169 -6.09 -4.25 5.93
CA SER A 169 -5.37 -4.02 7.17
C SER A 169 -4.65 -5.27 7.68
N GLU A 170 -5.22 -6.44 7.44
CA GLU A 170 -4.71 -7.71 7.93
C GLU A 170 -5.06 -8.85 6.94
N PRO A 171 -4.31 -8.99 5.82
CA PRO A 171 -4.50 -10.11 4.92
C PRO A 171 -4.15 -11.44 5.61
N LEU A 172 -4.87 -12.48 5.26
CA LEU A 172 -4.54 -13.85 5.66
C LEU A 172 -3.48 -14.40 4.70
N LEU A 173 -2.33 -14.79 5.25
CA LEU A 173 -1.33 -15.58 4.53
C LEU A 173 -1.46 -17.05 4.90
N MET A 174 -1.78 -17.86 3.89
CA MET A 174 -1.71 -19.31 4.00
C MET A 174 -0.23 -19.73 4.01
N PRO A 175 0.20 -20.60 4.93
CA PRO A 175 1.54 -21.19 4.87
C PRO A 175 1.71 -21.92 3.54
N ILE A 176 2.84 -21.67 2.87
CA ILE A 176 3.26 -22.54 1.78
C ILE A 176 3.59 -23.87 2.43
N SER A 177 2.75 -24.88 2.18
CA SER A 177 3.09 -26.27 2.49
C SER A 177 4.41 -26.61 1.77
N GLU A 178 5.48 -26.79 2.53
CA GLU A 178 6.70 -27.44 2.07
C GLU A 178 6.46 -28.96 1.99
N GLU A 179 5.47 -29.43 1.22
CA GLU A 179 5.40 -30.84 0.83
C GLU A 179 6.15 -31.08 -0.49
N GLU A 180 7.48 -30.99 -0.45
CA GLU A 180 8.31 -31.83 -1.31
C GLU A 180 8.65 -33.13 -0.56
N GLY A 181 7.67 -34.03 -0.46
CA GLY A 181 7.92 -35.44 -0.21
C GLY A 181 8.63 -36.08 -1.41
N PRO A 182 9.48 -37.11 -1.22
CA PRO A 182 10.35 -37.61 -2.27
C PRO A 182 9.55 -38.26 -3.41
N ALA A 183 9.85 -37.80 -4.62
CA ALA A 183 9.24 -38.20 -5.87
C ALA A 183 9.12 -39.72 -6.08
N ARG A 184 7.89 -40.20 -6.34
CA ARG A 184 7.68 -41.40 -7.15
C ARG A 184 7.39 -41.00 -8.61
N LYS A 185 8.34 -41.39 -9.45
CA LYS A 185 8.42 -41.32 -10.92
C LYS A 185 7.07 -41.40 -11.66
N LYS A 186 6.77 -40.39 -12.48
CA LYS A 186 6.55 -40.50 -13.94
C LYS A 186 6.45 -39.11 -14.56
N GLY A 187 7.15 -38.92 -15.67
CA GLY A 187 7.58 -37.61 -16.13
C GLY A 187 6.61 -36.82 -17.00
N SER A 188 6.97 -35.56 -17.21
CA SER A 188 6.96 -34.84 -18.48
C SER A 188 7.61 -33.48 -18.22
N LYS A 189 8.52 -33.07 -19.10
CA LYS A 189 9.30 -31.84 -18.97
C LYS A 189 8.39 -30.63 -19.22
N SER A 190 7.90 -29.99 -18.16
CA SER A 190 7.55 -28.58 -18.19
C SER A 190 8.55 -27.84 -17.32
N ALA A 191 9.33 -26.96 -17.95
CA ALA A 191 10.29 -26.11 -17.27
C ALA A 191 9.53 -25.14 -16.37
N LYS A 192 9.29 -25.54 -15.12
CA LYS A 192 8.87 -24.65 -14.04
C LYS A 192 9.97 -23.60 -13.91
N LYS A 193 9.70 -22.37 -14.37
CA LYS A 193 10.56 -21.22 -14.06
C LYS A 193 10.66 -21.18 -12.54
N ILE A 194 11.83 -21.56 -12.02
CA ILE A 194 12.17 -21.37 -10.61
C ILE A 194 12.32 -19.85 -10.47
N GLY A 195 11.22 -19.18 -10.15
CA GLY A 195 11.26 -17.84 -9.61
C GLY A 195 11.98 -17.91 -8.27
N GLU A 196 12.88 -16.94 -8.02
CA GLU A 196 13.47 -16.74 -6.69
C GLU A 196 12.37 -16.78 -5.62
N PRO A 197 12.66 -17.28 -4.40
CA PRO A 197 11.68 -17.27 -3.32
C PRO A 197 11.24 -15.82 -3.07
N GLU A 198 9.95 -15.57 -3.25
CA GLU A 198 9.34 -14.29 -2.93
C GLU A 198 9.59 -13.99 -1.45
N THR A 199 10.05 -12.79 -1.15
CA THR A 199 10.24 -12.37 0.23
C THR A 199 8.87 -12.29 0.92
N ILE A 200 8.80 -12.62 2.23
CA ILE A 200 7.55 -12.49 3.00
C ILE A 200 6.93 -11.09 2.84
N GLU A 201 7.76 -10.04 2.80
CA GLU A 201 7.34 -8.67 2.50
C GLU A 201 6.50 -8.56 1.21
N GLN A 202 6.91 -9.23 0.13
CA GLN A 202 6.22 -9.20 -1.16
C GLN A 202 4.89 -9.94 -1.10
N GLN A 203 4.86 -11.12 -0.49
CA GLN A 203 3.64 -11.92 -0.33
C GLN A 203 2.60 -11.18 0.52
N VAL A 204 3.03 -10.57 1.62
CA VAL A 204 2.16 -9.75 2.48
C VAL A 204 1.58 -8.58 1.71
N VAL A 205 2.41 -7.85 0.95
CA VAL A 205 1.93 -6.71 0.16
C VAL A 205 0.93 -7.17 -0.90
N GLU A 206 1.23 -8.25 -1.63
CA GLU A 206 0.36 -8.77 -2.68
C GLU A 206 -0.99 -9.27 -2.13
N ALA A 207 -0.97 -10.01 -1.02
CA ALA A 207 -2.20 -10.47 -0.35
C ALA A 207 -3.01 -9.30 0.24
N ALA A 208 -2.37 -8.19 0.60
CA ALA A 208 -3.04 -7.00 1.09
C ALA A 208 -3.65 -6.15 -0.04
N LEU A 209 -3.20 -6.28 -1.29
CA LEU A 209 -3.66 -5.43 -2.38
C LEU A 209 -5.13 -5.70 -2.70
N PRO A 210 -5.98 -4.66 -2.73
CA PRO A 210 -7.33 -4.80 -3.28
C PRO A 210 -7.24 -5.20 -4.77
N MET A 211 -8.31 -5.81 -5.29
CA MET A 211 -8.43 -6.03 -6.73
C MET A 211 -8.14 -4.72 -7.49
N GLU A 212 -7.43 -4.81 -8.63
CA GLU A 212 -6.87 -3.63 -9.31
C GLU A 212 -7.94 -2.58 -9.66
N ALA A 213 -9.14 -3.02 -10.04
CA ALA A 213 -10.29 -2.16 -10.28
C ALA A 213 -10.74 -1.40 -9.01
N MET A 214 -10.66 -2.03 -7.84
CA MET A 214 -10.95 -1.37 -6.56
C MET A 214 -9.81 -0.44 -6.12
N ARG A 215 -8.55 -0.83 -6.33
CA ARG A 215 -7.36 -0.07 -5.92
C ARG A 215 -7.35 1.36 -6.47
N PHE A 216 -7.81 1.54 -7.71
CA PHE A 216 -7.86 2.83 -8.40
C PHE A 216 -9.29 3.29 -8.70
N SER A 217 -10.21 3.08 -7.77
CA SER A 217 -11.57 3.64 -7.85
C SER A 217 -11.85 4.57 -6.69
N VAL A 218 -12.65 5.61 -6.93
CA VAL A 218 -13.30 6.41 -5.90
C VAL A 218 -14.75 5.92 -5.84
N VAL A 219 -15.26 5.53 -4.67
CA VAL A 219 -16.69 5.21 -4.54
C VAL A 219 -17.44 6.47 -4.94
N THR A 220 -18.47 6.39 -5.79
CA THR A 220 -19.36 7.51 -6.13
C THR A 220 -20.80 7.11 -5.92
N ASN A 221 -21.43 7.66 -4.89
CA ASN A 221 -22.86 7.65 -4.63
C ASN A 221 -23.53 8.55 -5.68
N VAL A 222 -23.53 8.11 -6.92
CA VAL A 222 -24.56 8.54 -7.86
C VAL A 222 -25.67 7.52 -7.72
N GLU A 223 -26.75 7.92 -7.05
CA GLU A 223 -28.03 7.23 -7.11
C GLU A 223 -28.31 6.89 -8.59
N SER A 224 -28.20 5.61 -8.91
CA SER A 224 -28.63 5.10 -10.21
C SER A 224 -30.16 5.00 -10.16
N ASP A 225 -30.83 6.15 -10.18
CA ASP A 225 -32.26 6.24 -10.48
C ASP A 225 -32.44 6.15 -12.01
N VAL A 226 -32.42 4.92 -12.53
CA VAL A 226 -33.19 4.55 -13.72
C VAL A 226 -33.70 3.14 -13.49
N GLY A 227 -34.97 3.04 -13.12
CA GLY A 227 -35.59 1.80 -12.70
C GLY A 227 -35.81 0.78 -13.81
N GLU A 228 -35.93 -0.47 -13.41
CA GLU A 228 -36.97 -1.36 -13.93
C GLU A 228 -37.70 -2.00 -12.77
N LYS A 229 -38.98 -1.62 -12.63
CA LYS A 229 -39.96 -2.36 -11.85
C LYS A 229 -40.33 -3.59 -12.66
N GLU A 230 -40.06 -4.79 -12.15
CA GLU A 230 -41.00 -5.89 -12.30
C GLU A 230 -41.29 -6.52 -10.94
N LYS A 231 -42.58 -6.56 -10.62
CA LYS A 231 -43.15 -7.04 -9.38
C LYS A 231 -43.44 -8.54 -9.45
N ASN A 232 -43.33 -9.15 -8.27
CA ASN A 232 -44.10 -10.28 -7.74
C ASN A 232 -43.82 -11.70 -8.28
N SER A 233 -43.45 -12.60 -7.37
CA SER A 233 -44.49 -13.27 -6.56
C SER A 233 -43.93 -13.87 -5.27
N ASN A 234 -44.70 -13.67 -4.21
CA ASN A 234 -44.57 -14.27 -2.89
C ASN A 234 -44.58 -15.81 -2.95
N ASN A 235 -43.82 -16.45 -2.06
CA ASN A 235 -44.30 -17.62 -1.34
C ASN A 235 -43.61 -17.72 0.03
N VAL A 236 -44.39 -17.48 1.07
CA VAL A 236 -44.07 -17.73 2.47
C VAL A 236 -44.21 -19.24 2.72
N THR A 237 -43.22 -19.86 3.35
CA THR A 237 -43.45 -21.06 4.17
C THR A 237 -42.83 -20.85 5.56
N PRO A 238 -43.56 -21.15 6.65
CA PRO A 238 -43.13 -20.85 8.01
C PRO A 238 -42.46 -22.05 8.70
N GLY A 239 -41.40 -21.77 9.45
CA GLY A 239 -41.02 -22.56 10.62
C GLY A 239 -39.61 -23.13 10.61
N GLU A 240 -38.70 -22.50 11.35
CA GLU A 240 -37.81 -23.19 12.29
C GLU A 240 -37.17 -22.19 13.26
N LYS A 241 -37.20 -22.54 14.55
CA LYS A 241 -36.82 -21.68 15.66
C LYS A 241 -35.31 -21.82 15.97
N ARG A 242 -34.60 -20.71 15.79
CA ARG A 242 -33.43 -20.18 16.55
C ARG A 242 -32.55 -21.16 17.34
N LYS A 243 -31.27 -21.18 17.00
CA LYS A 243 -30.19 -20.90 17.96
C LYS A 243 -29.22 -19.88 17.36
N HIS A 244 -28.99 -18.83 18.14
CA HIS A 244 -28.18 -17.66 17.86
C HIS A 244 -26.71 -18.06 18.04
N ASP A 245 -25.90 -17.95 16.99
CA ASP A 245 -24.44 -17.99 17.13
C ASP A 245 -23.86 -16.73 16.49
N VAL A 246 -23.06 -16.02 17.27
CA VAL A 246 -22.47 -14.73 16.96
C VAL A 246 -21.21 -15.00 16.14
N LEU A 247 -21.36 -14.96 14.83
CA LEU A 247 -20.25 -14.85 13.89
C LEU A 247 -20.58 -13.71 12.94
N GLU A 248 -20.16 -12.50 13.32
CA GLU A 248 -19.97 -11.42 12.36
C GLU A 248 -18.76 -11.79 11.50
N LEU A 249 -18.98 -12.65 10.49
CA LEU A 249 -18.25 -12.50 9.24
C LEU A 249 -18.85 -11.25 8.59
N ASP A 250 -18.10 -10.15 8.63
CA ASP A 250 -18.40 -8.97 7.83
C ASP A 250 -18.28 -9.39 6.36
N GLU A 251 -19.43 -9.79 5.80
CA GLU A 251 -19.69 -9.84 4.38
C GLU A 251 -19.24 -8.51 3.76
N CYS A 252 -18.72 -8.59 2.53
CA CYS A 252 -18.31 -7.48 1.69
C CYS A 252 -19.40 -6.39 1.60
N GLY A 253 -19.45 -5.53 2.61
CA GLY A 253 -20.38 -4.42 2.73
C GLY A 253 -19.85 -3.25 1.92
N VAL A 254 -20.74 -2.63 1.16
CA VAL A 254 -20.48 -1.38 0.44
C VAL A 254 -19.91 -0.38 1.45
N ALA A 255 -18.59 -0.20 1.44
CA ALA A 255 -17.92 0.70 2.35
C ALA A 255 -18.48 2.10 2.10
N ASP A 256 -19.08 2.70 3.15
CA ASP A 256 -19.48 4.10 3.15
C ASP A 256 -18.29 4.93 2.64
N GLU A 257 -18.52 5.88 1.74
CA GLU A 257 -17.45 6.61 1.05
C GLU A 257 -16.48 7.27 2.04
N GLN A 258 -17.02 7.60 3.20
CA GLN A 258 -16.32 8.22 4.32
C GLN A 258 -15.40 7.28 5.09
N SER A 259 -15.59 5.96 4.96
CA SER A 259 -14.79 4.91 5.58
C SER A 259 -13.59 4.48 4.71
N VAL A 260 -13.63 4.78 3.40
CA VAL A 260 -12.55 4.39 2.48
C VAL A 260 -11.31 5.22 2.75
N VAL A 261 -10.20 4.52 2.97
CA VAL A 261 -8.91 5.12 3.29
C VAL A 261 -8.00 5.11 2.06
N TYR A 262 -7.40 6.26 1.75
CA TYR A 262 -6.50 6.47 0.62
C TYR A 262 -5.06 6.71 1.09
N ARG A 263 -4.10 6.44 0.20
CA ARG A 263 -2.68 6.72 0.38
C ARG A 263 -2.02 7.12 -0.94
N ALA A 264 -0.85 7.75 -0.86
CA ALA A 264 -0.02 8.00 -2.03
C ALA A 264 0.54 6.69 -2.62
N ASN A 265 0.48 6.54 -3.94
CA ASN A 265 1.03 5.40 -4.66
C ASN A 265 2.53 5.62 -4.96
N PHE A 266 3.40 5.17 -4.05
CA PHE A 266 4.85 5.30 -4.22
C PHE A 266 5.37 4.59 -5.48
N GLU A 267 4.76 3.48 -5.90
CA GLU A 267 5.17 2.79 -7.13
C GLU A 267 4.95 3.68 -8.36
N GLY A 268 3.81 4.37 -8.43
CA GLY A 268 3.49 5.34 -9.48
C GLY A 268 4.52 6.47 -9.55
N PHE A 269 4.85 7.07 -8.40
CA PHE A 269 5.87 8.13 -8.34
C PHE A 269 7.25 7.66 -8.79
N ILE A 270 7.67 6.47 -8.38
CA ILE A 270 8.98 5.93 -8.74
C ILE A 270 9.06 5.57 -10.22
N ARG A 271 7.94 5.09 -10.79
CA ARG A 271 7.82 4.86 -12.23
C ARG A 271 8.02 6.17 -13.01
N ARG A 272 7.36 7.25 -12.60
CA ARG A 272 7.48 8.57 -13.23
C ARG A 272 8.89 9.15 -13.12
N LEU A 273 9.50 9.06 -11.93
CA LEU A 273 10.89 9.45 -11.71
C LEU A 273 11.86 8.70 -12.63
N ARG A 274 11.66 7.38 -12.80
CA ARG A 274 12.47 6.57 -13.72
C ARG A 274 12.28 7.00 -15.16
N HIS A 275 11.04 7.18 -15.60
CA HIS A 275 10.75 7.65 -16.96
C HIS A 275 11.43 8.98 -17.23
N LYS A 276 11.31 9.93 -16.30
CA LYS A 276 11.98 11.23 -16.39
C LYS A 276 13.50 11.10 -16.51
N GLY A 277 14.12 10.29 -15.64
CA GLY A 277 15.57 10.04 -15.73
C GLY A 277 16.01 9.46 -17.08
N CYS A 278 15.25 8.50 -17.63
CA CYS A 278 15.53 7.95 -18.97
C CYS A 278 15.39 9.00 -20.08
N ILE A 279 14.34 9.82 -20.03
CA ILE A 279 14.07 10.88 -21.01
C ILE A 279 15.17 11.94 -20.95
N ASP A 280 15.55 12.37 -19.76
CA ASP A 280 16.59 13.39 -19.56
C ASP A 280 17.96 12.89 -20.01
N HIS A 281 18.27 11.61 -19.76
CA HIS A 281 19.47 10.96 -20.29
C HIS A 281 19.50 10.94 -21.82
N VAL A 282 18.40 10.53 -22.46
CA VAL A 282 18.29 10.53 -23.93
C VAL A 282 18.40 11.95 -24.49
N ARG A 283 17.75 12.93 -23.86
CA ARG A 283 17.84 14.34 -24.28
C ARG A 283 19.27 14.87 -24.23
N ALA A 284 20.03 14.49 -23.19
CA ALA A 284 21.42 14.93 -23.03
C ALA A 284 22.38 14.29 -24.04
N HIS A 285 22.12 13.06 -24.51
CA HIS A 285 23.03 12.31 -25.37
C HIS A 285 22.63 12.28 -26.86
N LEU A 286 21.36 12.51 -27.19
CA LEU A 286 20.83 12.49 -28.55
C LEU A 286 20.28 13.86 -28.92
N ASP A 287 18.95 14.03 -28.87
CA ASP A 287 18.25 15.28 -29.16
C ASP A 287 16.85 15.31 -28.51
N ASP A 288 16.20 16.47 -28.59
CA ASP A 288 14.82 16.66 -28.09
C ASP A 288 13.80 15.80 -28.85
N GLY A 289 14.04 15.52 -30.13
CA GLY A 289 13.18 14.68 -30.96
C GLY A 289 13.12 13.24 -30.43
N ALA A 290 14.27 12.63 -30.18
CA ALA A 290 14.40 11.30 -29.61
C ALA A 290 13.81 11.23 -28.19
N ALA A 291 14.06 12.27 -27.37
CA ALA A 291 13.48 12.35 -26.03
C ALA A 291 11.94 12.37 -26.05
N ASN A 292 11.34 13.12 -26.99
CA ASN A 292 9.89 13.18 -27.16
C ASN A 292 9.31 11.84 -27.64
N VAL A 293 9.98 11.15 -28.57
CA VAL A 293 9.57 9.81 -29.02
C VAL A 293 9.61 8.82 -27.84
N LEU A 294 10.70 8.81 -27.06
CA LEU A 294 10.80 7.94 -25.88
C LEU A 294 9.72 8.27 -24.84
N SER A 295 9.45 9.55 -24.59
CA SER A 295 8.38 9.98 -23.68
C SER A 295 7.03 9.44 -24.11
N ALA A 296 6.69 9.54 -25.40
CA ALA A 296 5.43 9.01 -25.94
C ALA A 296 5.36 7.48 -25.82
N MET A 297 6.46 6.77 -26.08
CA MET A 297 6.54 5.31 -25.92
C MET A 297 6.29 4.89 -24.46
N LEU A 298 6.97 5.53 -23.50
CA LEU A 298 6.83 5.22 -22.07
C LEU A 298 5.44 5.52 -21.54
N GLN A 299 4.80 6.60 -22.01
CA GLN A 299 3.41 6.90 -21.68
C GLN A 299 2.46 5.82 -22.18
N ALA A 300 2.64 5.35 -23.42
CA ALA A 300 1.81 4.31 -24.02
C ALA A 300 1.97 2.95 -23.34
N THR A 301 3.17 2.61 -22.84
CA THR A 301 3.43 1.33 -22.17
C THR A 301 3.18 1.36 -20.66
N SER A 302 2.86 2.53 -20.10
CA SER A 302 2.83 2.75 -18.65
C SER A 302 1.91 1.79 -17.88
N SER A 303 0.81 1.34 -18.47
CA SER A 303 -0.13 0.38 -17.86
C SER A 303 0.37 -1.06 -17.82
N ALA A 304 1.30 -1.44 -18.71
CA ALA A 304 1.85 -2.79 -18.82
C ALA A 304 3.16 -2.98 -18.02
N GLU A 305 3.72 -1.90 -17.46
CA GLU A 305 4.98 -1.94 -16.73
C GLU A 305 4.85 -2.61 -15.35
N LYS A 306 5.71 -3.59 -15.09
CA LYS A 306 5.80 -4.26 -13.78
C LYS A 306 6.81 -3.58 -12.87
N LYS A 307 6.64 -3.74 -11.54
CA LYS A 307 7.62 -3.31 -10.53
C LYS A 307 9.00 -3.92 -10.85
N VAL A 308 9.99 -3.06 -11.07
CA VAL A 308 11.36 -3.50 -11.35
C VAL A 308 12.04 -3.86 -10.03
N LYS A 309 12.59 -5.07 -9.95
CA LYS A 309 13.44 -5.48 -8.83
C LYS A 309 14.73 -4.66 -8.85
N THR A 310 15.00 -3.93 -7.78
CA THR A 310 16.19 -3.07 -7.61
C THR A 310 17.53 -3.81 -7.73
N LYS A 311 17.54 -5.14 -7.56
CA LYS A 311 18.70 -6.00 -7.78
C LYS A 311 19.21 -6.03 -9.23
N ASN A 312 18.35 -5.70 -10.21
CA ASN A 312 18.70 -5.78 -11.64
C ASN A 312 18.99 -4.41 -12.27
N SER A 313 18.78 -3.33 -11.52
CA SER A 313 19.02 -1.96 -11.97
C SER A 313 20.40 -1.50 -11.50
N GLY A 314 21.42 -1.68 -12.36
CA GLY A 314 22.74 -1.09 -12.14
C GLY A 314 22.71 0.44 -12.23
N SER A 315 23.69 1.08 -11.57
CA SER A 315 24.21 2.48 -11.60
C SER A 315 23.33 3.70 -11.94
N PHE A 316 22.21 3.60 -12.65
CA PHE A 316 21.35 4.73 -13.03
C PHE A 316 20.51 5.29 -11.86
N ILE A 317 20.42 4.56 -10.73
CA ILE A 317 19.61 4.98 -9.58
C ILE A 317 20.36 5.98 -8.67
N SER A 318 21.69 6.10 -8.75
CA SER A 318 22.44 7.04 -7.90
C SER A 318 22.07 8.50 -8.17
N GLU A 319 21.73 8.86 -9.41
CA GLU A 319 21.29 10.23 -9.76
C GLU A 319 19.84 10.52 -9.33
N LEU A 320 19.01 9.51 -9.08
CA LEU A 320 17.67 9.72 -8.51
C LEU A 320 17.70 10.00 -7.00
N ILE A 321 18.83 9.76 -6.33
CA ILE A 321 18.99 9.92 -4.87
C ILE A 321 19.53 11.30 -4.49
N ALA A 322 20.18 12.04 -5.40
CA ALA A 322 20.62 13.43 -5.18
C ALA A 322 19.54 14.43 -5.60
#